data_AF-A0A7X2LIX3-F1
#
_entry.id   AF-A0A7X2LIX3-F1
#
_cell.length_a   1.000
_cell.length_b   1.000
_cell.length_c   1.000
_cell.angle_alpha   90.00
_cell.angle_beta   90.00
_cell.angle_gamma   90.00
#
_symmetry.space_group_name_H-M   'P 1'
#
loop_
_entity.id
_entity.type
_entity.pdbx_description
1 polymer ?
#
loop_
_entity_poly.entity_id
_entity_poly.type
_entity_poly.pdbx_seq_one_letter_code
_entity_poly.pdbx_strand_id
1 'polypeptide(L)'
;MATQTIDTPEYMLYPSPRNEHRVVFEHQCFVPHPYAIIHLPDYDFEGRATLFSAQRKQDGRMGQLVTCELEIDIVRFERLFDPD
;
A
#
# COMPACT_ATOMS: atom_id res chain seq x y z
N MET A 1 15.00 1.88 15.10
CA MET A 1 15.66 1.31 13.90
C MET A 1 15.17 2.08 12.70
N ALA A 2 16.05 2.61 11.86
CA ALA A 2 15.67 3.44 10.72
C ALA A 2 14.98 2.57 9.67
N THR A 3 13.66 2.72 9.55
CA THR A 3 12.92 2.10 8.45
C THR A 3 13.36 2.80 7.18
N GLN A 4 14.07 2.09 6.30
CA GLN A 4 14.55 2.66 5.03
C GLN A 4 13.33 3.06 4.20
N THR A 5 13.18 4.36 3.97
CA THR A 5 12.17 4.91 3.06
C THR A 5 12.51 4.44 1.65
N ILE A 6 11.50 3.93 0.94
CA ILE A 6 11.65 3.52 -0.46
C ILE A 6 11.24 4.72 -1.31
N ASP A 7 12.21 5.29 -2.01
CA ASP A 7 11.98 6.40 -2.93
C ASP A 7 11.66 5.83 -4.32
N THR A 8 10.42 5.98 -4.76
CA THR A 8 9.99 5.64 -6.12
C THR A 8 9.75 6.91 -6.94
N PRO A 9 9.65 6.84 -8.28
CA PRO A 9 9.40 8.03 -9.09
C PRO A 9 8.08 8.75 -8.73
N GLU A 10 7.05 7.99 -8.34
CA GLU A 10 5.70 8.51 -8.09
C GLU A 10 5.41 8.74 -6.61
N TYR A 11 6.00 7.91 -5.73
CA TYR A 11 5.70 7.90 -4.30
C TYR A 11 6.96 7.86 -3.44
N MET A 12 6.91 8.48 -2.28
CA MET A 12 7.83 8.23 -1.18
C MET A 12 7.15 7.27 -0.21
N LEU A 13 7.68 6.06 -0.06
CA LEU A 13 7.05 4.98 0.69
C LEU A 13 7.77 4.73 2.00
N TYR A 14 7.00 4.61 3.07
CA TYR A 14 7.49 4.37 4.42
C TYR A 14 7.00 2.98 4.86
N PRO A 15 7.88 1.97 4.90
CA PRO A 15 7.52 0.65 5.39
C PRO A 15 7.10 0.71 6.86
N SER A 16 6.09 -0.09 7.22
CA SER A 16 5.78 -0.33 8.62
C SER A 16 6.75 -1.38 9.18
N PRO A 17 7.18 -1.28 10.45
CA PRO A 17 7.93 -2.36 11.10
C PRO A 17 7.16 -3.69 11.13
N ARG A 18 5.83 -3.63 11.00
CA ARG A 18 4.92 -4.77 10.97
C ARG A 18 4.82 -5.44 9.60
N ASN A 19 5.38 -4.84 8.55
CA ASN A 19 5.32 -5.43 7.22
C ASN A 19 6.23 -6.65 7.16
N GLU A 20 5.63 -7.79 6.86
CA GLU A 20 6.35 -9.06 6.66
C GLU A 20 7.27 -9.00 5.43
N HIS A 21 6.82 -8.29 4.39
CA HIS A 21 7.57 -8.05 3.17
C HIS A 21 7.84 -6.55 3.00
N ARG A 22 9.04 -6.18 2.56
CA ARG A 22 9.39 -4.78 2.21
C ARG A 22 9.60 -4.65 0.71
N VAL A 23 8.67 -5.24 -0.03
CA VAL A 23 8.70 -5.31 -1.49
C VAL A 23 7.54 -4.50 -2.02
N VAL A 24 7.83 -3.63 -2.99
CA VAL A 24 6.82 -2.91 -3.77
C VAL A 24 6.50 -3.81 -4.95
N PHE A 25 5.27 -4.31 -5.01
CA PHE A 25 4.82 -5.16 -6.11
C PHE A 25 4.37 -4.35 -7.33
N GLU A 26 4.15 -5.03 -8.45
CA GLU A 26 3.75 -4.44 -9.73
C GLU A 26 2.38 -3.76 -9.66
N HIS A 27 1.40 -4.42 -9.03
CA HIS A 27 0.05 -3.87 -8.89
C HIS A 27 -0.03 -2.99 -7.65
N GLN A 28 -0.40 -1.72 -7.83
CA GLN A 28 -0.37 -0.72 -6.76
C GLN A 28 -1.68 0.08 -6.75
N CYS A 29 -2.24 0.31 -5.57
CA CYS A 29 -3.42 1.14 -5.36
C CYS A 29 -3.13 2.20 -4.30
N PHE A 30 -3.21 3.47 -4.70
CA PHE A 30 -3.01 4.60 -3.80
C PHE A 30 -4.32 4.99 -3.14
N VAL A 31 -4.32 4.97 -1.81
CA VAL A 31 -5.44 5.32 -0.96
C VAL A 31 -5.17 6.69 -0.34
N PRO A 32 -5.89 7.75 -0.74
CA PRO A 32 -5.71 9.11 -0.20
C PRO A 32 -6.30 9.29 1.21
N HIS A 33 -6.30 8.24 2.03
CA HIS A 33 -6.81 8.21 3.40
C HIS A 33 -5.68 7.78 4.34
N PRO A 34 -4.85 8.71 4.83
CA PRO A 34 -3.66 8.38 5.63
C PRO A 34 -3.99 7.65 6.93
N TYR A 35 -5.20 7.85 7.47
CA TYR A 35 -5.67 7.23 8.71
C TYR A 35 -6.62 6.04 8.47
N ALA A 36 -6.84 5.60 7.23
CA ALA A 36 -7.64 4.42 6.97
C ALA A 36 -7.00 3.18 7.61
N ILE A 37 -7.79 2.36 8.28
CA ILE A 37 -7.30 1.12 8.88
C ILE A 37 -7.41 0.04 7.81
N ILE A 38 -6.33 -0.18 7.06
CA ILE A 38 -6.26 -1.26 6.07
C ILE A 38 -5.61 -2.47 6.72
N HIS A 39 -6.39 -3.54 6.90
CA HIS A 39 -5.89 -4.81 7.37
C HIS A 39 -5.83 -5.80 6.20
N LEU A 40 -4.66 -5.92 5.56
CA LEU A 40 -4.46 -6.76 4.37
C LEU A 40 -4.97 -8.21 4.52
N PRO A 41 -4.79 -8.88 5.68
CA PRO A 41 -5.31 -10.25 5.86
C PRO A 41 -6.84 -10.37 5.76
N ASP A 42 -7.60 -9.29 5.95
CA ASP A 42 -9.08 -9.34 5.86
C ASP A 42 -9.58 -9.45 4.41
N TYR A 43 -8.74 -9.14 3.42
CA TYR A 43 -9.10 -9.15 2.01
C TYR A 43 -8.94 -10.51 1.33
N ASP A 44 -8.37 -11.49 2.02
CA ASP A 44 -8.16 -12.87 1.53
C ASP A 44 -7.47 -12.88 0.15
N PHE A 45 -6.32 -12.20 0.08
CA PHE A 45 -5.50 -12.13 -1.13
C PHE A 45 -4.89 -13.49 -1.48
N GLU A 46 -4.88 -13.82 -2.77
CA GLU A 46 -4.29 -15.07 -3.28
C GLU A 46 -2.75 -15.00 -3.29
N GLY A 47 -2.20 -13.82 -3.60
CA GLY A 47 -0.77 -13.55 -3.67
C GLY A 47 -0.24 -12.80 -2.45
N ARG A 48 1.01 -12.32 -2.56
CA ARG A 48 1.61 -11.47 -1.53
C ARG A 48 1.14 -10.03 -1.70
N ALA A 49 0.80 -9.40 -0.58
CA ALA A 49 0.49 -7.98 -0.52
C ALA A 49 1.31 -7.28 0.56
N THR A 50 1.63 -6.01 0.32
CA THR A 50 2.30 -5.15 1.29
C THR A 50 1.63 -3.78 1.32
N LEU A 51 1.48 -3.23 2.53
CA LEU A 51 0.93 -1.91 2.79
C LEU A 51 2.04 -0.95 3.18
N PHE A 52 2.14 0.18 2.51
CA PHE A 52 3.08 1.24 2.85
C PHE A 52 2.32 2.52 3.19
N SER A 53 2.82 3.30 4.14
CA SER A 53 2.43 4.71 4.18
C SER A 53 3.11 5.41 3.00
N ALA A 54 2.38 6.21 2.25
CA ALA A 54 2.86 6.78 1.00
C ALA A 54 2.62 8.28 0.94
N GLN A 55 3.62 9.01 0.47
CA GLN A 55 3.48 10.38 0.00
C GLN A 55 3.51 10.37 -1.52
N ARG A 56 2.42 10.78 -2.17
CA ARG A 56 2.39 10.98 -3.61
C ARG A 56 3.20 12.22 -3.96
N LYS A 57 4.23 12.08 -4.80
CA LYS A 57 5.13 13.17 -5.17
C LYS A 57 4.48 14.20 -6.09
N GLN A 58 3.51 13.76 -6.89
CA GLN A 58 2.81 14.60 -7.86
C GLN A 58 2.06 15.78 -7.23
N ASP A 59 1.39 15.54 -6.09
CA ASP A 59 0.52 16.51 -5.41
C ASP A 59 0.89 16.70 -3.93
N GLY A 60 1.89 15.96 -3.43
CA GLY A 60 2.30 15.99 -2.03
C GLY A 60 1.32 15.33 -1.08
N ARG A 61 0.29 14.62 -1.58
CA ARG A 61 -0.74 14.03 -0.71
C ARG A 61 -0.20 12.86 0.10
N MET A 62 -0.52 12.86 1.38
CA MET A 62 -0.31 11.73 2.28
C MET A 62 -1.44 10.71 2.10
N GLY A 63 -1.07 9.45 2.08
CA GLY A 63 -2.00 8.35 2.00
C GLY A 63 -1.31 7.04 2.36
N GLN A 64 -1.91 5.96 1.88
CA GLN A 64 -1.35 4.62 1.97
C GLN A 64 -1.27 4.03 0.56
N LEU A 65 -0.27 3.21 0.30
CA LEU A 65 -0.12 2.48 -0.95
C LEU A 65 -0.20 1.00 -0.64
N VAL A 66 -1.24 0.36 -1.15
CA VAL A 66 -1.36 -1.10 -1.16
C VAL A 66 -0.68 -1.60 -2.42
N THR A 67 0.20 -2.58 -2.28
CA THR A 67 0.86 -3.22 -3.42
C THR A 67 0.64 -4.73 -3.36
N CYS A 68 0.24 -5.33 -4.48
CA CYS A 68 -0.09 -6.74 -4.58
C CYS A 68 0.70 -7.40 -5.71
N GLU A 69 1.10 -8.65 -5.50
CA GLU A 69 1.78 -9.48 -6.50
C GLU A 69 0.86 -9.82 -7.68
N LEU A 70 -0.44 -9.99 -7.42
CA LEU A 70 -1.44 -10.36 -8.44
C LEU A 70 -2.41 -9.22 -8.73
N GLU A 71 -2.80 -9.09 -9.99
CA GLU A 71 -3.79 -8.11 -10.44
C GLU A 71 -5.17 -8.37 -9.79
N ILE A 72 -5.55 -9.64 -9.62
CA ILE A 72 -6.83 -10.01 -9.03
C ILE A 72 -6.99 -9.48 -7.60
N ASP A 73 -5.89 -9.45 -6.85
CA ASP A 73 -5.85 -8.98 -5.46
C ASP A 73 -6.02 -7.47 -5.38
N ILE A 74 -5.37 -6.71 -6.27
CA ILE A 74 -5.53 -5.25 -6.28
C ILE A 74 -6.95 -4.86 -6.69
N VAL A 75 -7.53 -5.55 -7.68
CA VAL A 75 -8.92 -5.31 -8.11
C VAL A 75 -9.90 -5.67 -7.00
N ARG A 76 -9.63 -6.74 -6.24
CA ARG A 76 -10.43 -7.13 -5.08
C ARG A 76 -10.33 -6.09 -3.97
N PHE A 77 -9.13 -5.60 -3.68
CA PHE A 77 -8.92 -4.51 -2.74
C PHE A 77 -9.72 -3.27 -3.15
N GLU A 78 -9.60 -2.81 -4.40
CA GLU A 78 -10.34 -1.64 -4.89
C GLU A 78 -11.87 -1.79 -4.79
N ARG A 79 -12.38 -3.02 -4.94
CA ARG A 79 -13.82 -3.30 -4.81
C ARG A 79 -14.31 -3.37 -3.37
N LEU A 80 -13.48 -3.86 -2.46
CA LEU A 80 -13.83 -4.07 -1.05
C LEU A 80 -13.42 -2.89 -0.15
N PHE A 81 -12.48 -2.07 -0.61
CA PHE A 81 -12.00 -0.92 0.12
C PHE A 81 -13.10 0.15 0.15
N ASP A 82 -13.64 0.35 1.35
CA ASP A 82 -14.59 1.40 1.66
C ASP A 82 -13.96 2.30 2.74
N PRO A 83 -13.78 3.61 2.47
CA PRO A 83 -13.13 4.52 3.40
C PRO A 83 -14.06 5.09 4.49
N ASP A 84 -15.35 4.72 4.51
CA ASP A 84 -16.41 5.34 5.34
C ASP A 84 -16.55 4.70 6.74
#